data_AF-A0A3D2UA77-F1
#
_entry.id   AF-A0A3D2UA77-F1
#
_cell.length_a   1.000
_cell.length_b   1.000
_cell.length_c   1.000
_cell.angle_alpha   90.00
_cell.angle_beta   90.00
_cell.angle_gamma   90.00
#
_symmetry.space_group_name_H-M   'P 1'
#
loop_
_entity.id
_entity.type
_entity.pdbx_description
1 polymer ?
#
loop_
_entity_poly.entity_id
_entity_poly.type
_entity_poly.pdbx_seq_one_letter_code
_entity_poly.pdbx_strand_id
1 'polypeptide(L)'
;MLNRLELDLSHLPAARDADRLFSVMVPESFLARMRPGDPGDPLLRQVLPVAQEQHAEVSTVDAVGDLDARRAPGLIHKYNGRALLIATGSCAVHCRYCFRRHYPYGEEPR
;
A
#
# COMPACT_ATOMS: atom_id res chain seq x y z
N MET A 1 -12.12 3.41 -10.49
CA MET A 1 -12.62 2.85 -9.21
C MET A 1 -13.88 3.58 -8.73
N LEU A 2 -13.80 4.87 -8.38
CA LEU A 2 -14.89 5.60 -7.71
C LEU A 2 -16.24 5.60 -8.47
N ASN A 3 -16.24 5.91 -9.76
CA ASN A 3 -17.47 5.85 -10.58
C ASN A 3 -18.14 4.47 -10.57
N ARG A 4 -17.36 3.40 -10.43
CA ARG A 4 -17.86 2.03 -10.43
C ARG A 4 -18.43 1.59 -9.08
N LEU A 5 -18.10 2.34 -8.03
CA LEU A 5 -18.68 2.18 -6.71
C LEU A 5 -19.76 3.21 -6.45
N GLU A 6 -20.18 3.99 -7.45
CA GLU A 6 -21.22 5.01 -7.29
C GLU A 6 -20.89 6.03 -6.17
N LEU A 7 -19.60 6.32 -5.97
CA LEU A 7 -19.12 7.24 -4.95
C LEU A 7 -18.89 8.64 -5.53
N ASP A 8 -19.34 9.67 -4.82
CA ASP A 8 -19.15 11.07 -5.22
C ASP A 8 -17.70 11.55 -4.96
N LEU A 9 -17.08 12.02 -6.04
CA LEU A 9 -15.73 12.57 -6.12
C LEU A 9 -15.59 13.94 -5.43
N SER A 10 -16.68 14.67 -5.24
CA SER A 10 -16.69 16.02 -4.66
C SER A 10 -16.11 16.04 -3.23
N HIS A 11 -16.13 14.91 -2.54
CA HIS A 11 -15.70 14.77 -1.14
C HIS A 11 -14.24 14.30 -0.97
N LEU A 12 -13.51 13.99 -2.04
CA LEU A 12 -12.19 13.34 -1.96
C LEU A 12 -11.04 14.09 -2.69
N PRO A 13 -10.91 15.43 -2.63
CA PRO A 13 -9.80 16.13 -3.27
C PRO A 13 -8.44 15.70 -2.73
N ALA A 14 -8.34 15.50 -1.41
CA ALA A 14 -7.10 15.05 -0.77
C ALA A 14 -6.70 13.61 -1.13
N ALA A 15 -7.67 12.78 -1.58
CA ALA A 15 -7.36 11.45 -2.08
C ALA A 15 -6.54 11.51 -3.39
N ARG A 16 -6.71 12.55 -4.21
CA ARG A 16 -5.96 12.71 -5.46
C ARG A 16 -4.48 12.96 -5.21
N ASP A 17 -4.15 13.78 -4.23
CA ASP A 17 -2.75 14.05 -3.91
C ASP A 17 -2.10 12.87 -3.18
N ALA A 18 -2.84 12.18 -2.29
CA ALA A 18 -2.36 10.96 -1.64
C ALA A 18 -2.18 9.78 -2.63
N ASP A 19 -2.95 9.74 -3.73
CA ASP A 19 -2.79 8.77 -4.82
C ASP A 19 -1.45 8.93 -5.55
N ARG A 20 -0.94 10.17 -5.67
CA ARG A 20 0.39 10.43 -6.27
C ARG A 20 1.53 9.86 -5.45
N LEU A 21 1.36 9.74 -4.13
CA LEU A 21 2.38 9.19 -3.22
C LEU A 21 2.42 7.66 -3.24
N PHE A 22 1.27 7.01 -3.47
CA PHE A 22 1.15 5.57 -3.61
C PHE A 22 -0.17 5.31 -4.32
N SER A 23 -0.10 4.89 -5.58
CA SER A 23 -1.27 4.79 -6.44
C SER A 23 -2.22 3.70 -5.97
N VAL A 24 -3.51 3.89 -6.21
CA VAL A 24 -4.50 2.82 -6.04
C VAL A 24 -4.23 1.72 -7.08
N MET A 25 -4.00 0.51 -6.57
CA MET A 25 -3.96 -0.71 -7.37
C MET A 25 -4.85 -1.73 -6.69
N VAL A 26 -5.87 -2.21 -7.41
CA VAL A 26 -6.77 -3.29 -6.97
C VAL A 26 -7.23 -4.08 -8.20
N PRO A 27 -7.37 -5.42 -8.09
CA PRO A 27 -7.98 -6.20 -9.15
C PRO A 27 -9.50 -6.01 -9.17
N GLU A 28 -10.09 -6.30 -10.33
CA GLU A 28 -11.53 -6.24 -10.56
C GLU A 28 -12.35 -7.07 -9.57
N SER A 29 -11.84 -8.26 -9.25
CA SER A 29 -12.47 -9.17 -8.28
C SER A 29 -12.46 -8.63 -6.85
N PHE A 30 -11.52 -7.76 -6.49
CA PHE A 30 -11.49 -7.09 -5.18
C PHE A 30 -12.52 -5.96 -5.15
N LEU A 31 -12.59 -5.16 -6.22
CA LEU A 31 -13.55 -4.07 -6.36
C LEU A 31 -15.01 -4.58 -6.32
N ALA A 32 -15.29 -5.70 -6.97
CA ALA A 32 -16.62 -6.31 -7.03
C ALA A 32 -17.17 -6.78 -5.66
N ARG A 33 -16.32 -6.85 -4.63
CA ARG A 33 -16.70 -7.24 -3.27
C ARG A 33 -17.11 -6.06 -2.39
N MET A 34 -16.85 -4.83 -2.84
CA MET A 34 -17.24 -3.60 -2.13
C MET A 34 -18.72 -3.31 -2.35
N ARG A 35 -19.35 -2.69 -1.36
CA ARG A 35 -20.72 -2.19 -1.48
C ARG A 35 -20.76 -0.88 -2.29
N PRO A 36 -21.45 -0.83 -3.44
CA PRO A 36 -21.67 0.43 -4.14
C PRO A 36 -22.41 1.44 -3.26
N GLY A 37 -22.03 2.72 -3.35
CA GLY A 37 -22.60 3.83 -2.58
C GLY A 37 -22.17 3.89 -1.11
N ASP A 38 -21.36 2.95 -0.61
CA ASP A 38 -20.94 2.89 0.80
C ASP A 38 -19.50 3.41 0.98
N PRO A 39 -19.29 4.69 1.38
CA PRO A 39 -17.95 5.19 1.69
C PRO A 39 -17.33 4.56 2.94
N GLY A 40 -18.13 3.87 3.76
CA GLY A 40 -17.70 3.16 4.97
C GLY A 40 -17.27 1.71 4.72
N ASP A 41 -17.36 1.23 3.47
CA ASP A 41 -17.04 -0.16 3.13
C ASP A 41 -15.61 -0.54 3.62
N PRO A 42 -15.46 -1.66 4.35
CA PRO A 42 -14.19 -2.02 4.96
C PRO A 42 -13.11 -2.42 3.96
N LEU A 43 -13.47 -2.87 2.75
CA LEU A 43 -12.50 -3.14 1.68
C LEU A 43 -12.10 -1.85 0.98
N LEU A 44 -13.04 -0.92 0.77
CA LEU A 44 -12.73 0.40 0.24
C LEU A 44 -11.73 1.14 1.12
N ARG A 45 -11.94 1.14 2.45
CA ARG A 45 -11.03 1.79 3.42
C ARG A 45 -9.59 1.25 3.39
N GLN A 46 -9.38 0.03 2.88
CA GLN A 46 -8.05 -0.56 2.75
C GLN A 46 -7.27 -0.03 1.55
N VAL A 47 -7.94 0.59 0.57
CA VAL A 47 -7.35 0.95 -0.74
C VAL A 47 -7.60 2.38 -1.16
N LEU A 48 -8.60 3.06 -0.59
CA LEU A 48 -8.93 4.45 -0.87
C LEU A 48 -7.90 5.37 -0.19
N PRO A 49 -7.15 6.20 -0.93
CA PRO A 49 -6.23 7.16 -0.35
C PRO A 49 -6.96 8.21 0.48
N VAL A 50 -6.37 8.63 1.60
CA VAL A 50 -6.93 9.68 2.47
C VAL A 50 -5.92 10.80 2.75
N ALA A 51 -6.43 11.99 3.06
CA ALA A 51 -5.63 13.18 3.36
C ALA A 51 -4.58 12.96 4.46
N GLN A 52 -4.96 12.14 5.46
CA GLN A 52 -4.14 11.85 6.63
C GLN A 52 -2.81 11.20 6.26
N GLU A 53 -2.73 10.50 5.12
CA GLU A 53 -1.49 9.87 4.66
C GLU A 53 -0.42 10.86 4.18
N GLN A 54 -0.78 12.13 4.01
CA GLN A 54 0.16 13.19 3.64
C GLN A 54 0.90 13.76 4.86
N HIS A 55 0.46 13.45 6.08
CA HIS A 55 1.05 13.96 7.31
C HIS A 55 2.26 13.09 7.70
N ALA A 56 3.45 13.52 7.31
CA ALA A 56 4.71 12.82 7.54
C ALA A 56 5.19 12.84 9.01
N GLU A 57 4.56 13.64 9.88
CA GLU A 57 5.09 13.96 11.22
C GLU A 57 5.24 12.76 12.17
N VAL A 58 4.63 11.62 11.87
CA VAL A 58 4.66 10.41 12.73
C VAL A 58 5.16 9.15 11.99
N SER A 59 5.59 9.27 10.72
CA SER A 59 5.96 8.11 9.91
C SER A 59 7.44 8.07 9.57
N THR A 60 8.06 6.89 9.67
CA THR A 60 9.38 6.60 9.09
C THR A 60 9.22 5.82 7.79
N VAL A 61 10.17 6.02 6.87
CA VAL A 61 10.20 5.35 5.55
C VAL A 61 10.41 3.83 5.69
N ASP A 62 11.17 3.40 6.71
CA ASP A 62 11.44 1.99 7.02
C ASP A 62 10.99 1.65 8.45
N ALA A 63 9.67 1.51 8.62
CA ALA A 63 9.04 1.28 9.92
C ALA A 63 9.51 0.02 10.67
N VAL A 64 10.09 -0.93 9.96
CA VAL A 64 10.50 -2.21 10.53
C VAL A 64 12.01 -2.43 10.51
N GLY A 65 12.80 -1.54 9.91
CA GLY A 65 14.24 -1.70 9.72
C GLY A 65 14.60 -2.81 8.72
N ASP A 66 13.78 -3.01 7.68
CA ASP A 66 14.06 -3.99 6.63
C ASP A 66 15.34 -3.67 5.84
N LEU A 67 15.64 -2.38 5.62
CA LEU A 67 16.80 -1.94 4.85
C LEU A 67 18.12 -2.23 5.59
N ASP A 68 18.19 -1.88 6.87
CA ASP A 68 19.36 -2.14 7.73
C ASP A 68 19.64 -3.64 7.91
N ALA A 69 18.59 -4.46 7.80
CA ALA A 69 18.66 -5.90 7.96
C ALA A 69 18.87 -6.67 6.64
N ARG A 70 18.98 -5.97 5.50
CA ARG A 70 19.29 -6.58 4.20
C ARG A 70 20.72 -7.15 4.23
N ARG A 71 20.87 -8.41 3.85
CA ARG A 71 22.19 -9.12 3.84
C ARG A 71 22.67 -9.47 2.44
N ALA A 72 21.74 -9.60 1.51
CA ALA A 72 21.99 -9.83 0.10
C ALA A 72 20.74 -9.39 -0.68
N PRO A 73 20.81 -9.29 -2.02
CA PRO A 73 19.62 -9.09 -2.85
C PRO A 73 18.55 -10.15 -2.52
N GLY A 74 17.33 -9.68 -2.21
CA GLY A 74 16.17 -10.46 -1.84
C GLY A 74 16.18 -10.97 -0.40
N LEU A 75 17.26 -10.82 0.37
CA LEU A 75 17.43 -11.47 1.66
C LEU A 75 17.49 -10.49 2.82
N ILE A 76 16.51 -10.59 3.73
CA ILE A 76 16.43 -9.84 4.98
C ILE A 76 16.65 -10.80 6.16
N HIS A 77 17.60 -10.50 7.04
CA HIS A 77 17.91 -11.33 8.21
C HIS A 77 18.03 -10.48 9.48
N LYS A 78 16.90 -10.31 10.15
CA LYS A 78 16.75 -9.52 11.40
C LYS A 78 16.99 -10.32 12.67
N TYR A 79 16.59 -11.59 12.66
CA TYR A 79 16.48 -12.40 13.85
C TYR A 79 17.29 -13.67 13.70
N ASN A 80 17.92 -14.11 14.79
CA ASN A 80 18.59 -15.39 14.81
C ASN A 80 17.60 -16.54 14.47
N GLY A 81 18.04 -17.49 13.66
CA GLY A 81 17.29 -18.70 13.31
C GLY A 81 16.22 -18.52 12.23
N ARG A 82 16.05 -17.32 11.64
CA ARG A 82 15.12 -17.12 10.52
C ARG A 82 15.51 -15.95 9.62
N ALA A 83 15.33 -16.13 8.32
CA ALA A 83 15.46 -15.08 7.33
C ALA A 83 14.18 -14.96 6.51
N LEU A 84 13.99 -13.81 5.90
CA LEU A 84 12.93 -13.55 4.95
C LEU A 84 13.53 -13.42 3.55
N LEU A 85 12.97 -14.17 2.60
CA LEU A 85 13.29 -14.05 1.19
C LEU A 85 12.15 -13.29 0.48
N ILE A 86 12.49 -12.18 -0.16
CA ILE A 86 11.61 -11.45 -1.08
C ILE A 86 11.63 -12.17 -2.42
N ALA A 87 10.65 -13.05 -2.64
CA ALA A 87 10.53 -13.80 -3.89
C ALA A 87 9.94 -12.97 -5.04
N THR A 88 9.18 -11.92 -4.72
CA THR A 88 8.60 -11.02 -5.71
C THR A 88 8.34 -9.65 -5.09
N GLY A 89 8.52 -8.61 -5.90
CA GLY A 89 8.10 -7.25 -5.57
C GLY A 89 6.72 -6.87 -6.07
N SER A 90 6.00 -7.81 -6.70
CA SER A 90 4.67 -7.56 -7.25
C SER A 90 3.59 -7.69 -6.18
N CYS A 91 2.73 -6.68 -6.09
CA CYS A 91 1.51 -6.71 -5.29
C CYS A 91 0.29 -6.63 -6.21
N ALA A 92 -0.77 -7.38 -5.90
CA ALA A 92 -2.05 -7.23 -6.60
C ALA A 92 -2.89 -6.08 -6.03
N VAL A 93 -2.66 -5.73 -4.75
CA VAL A 93 -3.37 -4.66 -4.04
C VAL A 93 -2.37 -3.75 -3.36
N HIS A 94 -2.53 -2.44 -3.56
CA HIS A 94 -1.81 -1.41 -2.82
C HIS A 94 -2.60 -1.04 -1.55
N CYS A 95 -2.36 -1.79 -0.47
CA CYS A 95 -3.01 -1.53 0.82
C CYS A 95 -2.52 -0.21 1.42
N ARG A 96 -3.42 0.66 1.89
CA ARG A 96 -3.07 1.96 2.51
C ARG A 96 -2.25 1.82 3.80
N TYR A 97 -2.29 0.65 4.41
CA TYR A 97 -1.53 0.28 5.60
C TYR A 97 -0.27 -0.56 5.29
N CYS A 98 0.20 -0.57 4.03
CA CYS A 98 1.41 -1.30 3.66
C CYS A 98 2.65 -0.67 4.29
N PHE A 99 3.23 -1.34 5.30
CA PHE A 99 4.49 -0.91 5.94
C PHE A 99 5.71 -1.01 5.01
N ARG A 100 5.57 -1.65 3.84
CA ARG A 100 6.60 -1.76 2.79
C ARG A 100 6.31 -0.92 1.55
N ARG A 101 5.40 0.05 1.62
CA ARG A 101 5.07 0.91 0.45
C ARG A 101 6.29 1.67 -0.11
N HIS A 102 7.32 1.89 0.70
CA HIS A 102 8.57 2.54 0.31
C HIS A 102 9.73 1.56 0.10
N TYR A 103 9.51 0.24 0.21
CA TYR A 103 10.57 -0.73 0.00
C TYR A 103 11.01 -0.75 -1.48
N PRO A 104 12.31 -0.78 -1.79
CA PRO A 104 12.83 -0.62 -3.16
C PRO A 104 12.73 -1.94 -3.96
N TYR A 105 11.52 -2.44 -4.16
CA TYR A 105 11.25 -3.70 -4.85
C TYR A 105 11.86 -3.79 -6.27
N GLY A 106 12.05 -2.65 -6.95
CA GLY A 106 12.67 -2.59 -8.27
C GLY A 106 14.17 -2.93 -8.28
N GLU A 107 14.81 -2.91 -7.12
CA GLU A 107 16.23 -3.24 -6.94
C GLU A 107 16.45 -4.70 -6.49
N GLU A 108 15.37 -5.46 -6.29
CA GLU A 108 15.45 -6.86 -5.91
C GLU A 108 15.57 -7.79 -7.13
N PRO A 109 16.20 -8.97 -6.97
CA PRO A 109 16.29 -9.95 -8.04
C PRO A 109 14.88 -10.35 -8.51
N ARG A 110 14.72 -10.47 -9.84
CA ARG A 110 13.48 -10.94 -10.47
C ARG A 110 13.52 -12.43 -10.73
#